data_AF-A0A2L0UJR0-F1
#
_entry.id   AF-A0A2L0UJR0-F1
#
_cell.length_a   1.000
_cell.length_b   1.000
_cell.length_c   1.000
_cell.angle_alpha   90.00
_cell.angle_beta   90.00
_cell.angle_gamma   90.00
#
_symmetry.space_group_name_H-M   'P 1'
#
loop_
_entity.id
_entity.type
_entity.pdbx_description
1 polymer ?
#
loop_
_entity_poly.entity_id
_entity_poly.type
_entity_poly.pdbx_seq_one_letter_code
_entity_poly.pdbx_strand_id
1 'polypeptide(L)'
;MQSLGSNGRPAGRGMSMRMGSAGMAIMLVVFLVAVVFAANQNDVVGWLVVIISLGWLLVFSFVVFSLRSAARKAASRLQGHAGFGVQGQAAPVAVDRARDLKLDHSFKIVQVQVGVVREYLGRDEGMVERALETIEITSHNARSMMKGSTDGPVEGTVVD
;
A
#
# COMPACT_ATOMS: atom_id res chain seq x y z
N MET A 1 44.48 4.63 -1.36
CA MET A 1 44.02 6.00 -1.04
C MET A 1 42.82 6.32 -1.91
N GLN A 2 41.90 7.14 -1.37
CA GLN A 2 40.66 7.70 -1.96
C GLN A 2 39.34 6.91 -1.76
N SER A 3 38.78 7.20 -0.58
CA SER A 3 37.34 7.33 -0.32
C SER A 3 36.72 8.34 -1.27
N LEU A 4 35.65 7.94 -1.96
CA LEU A 4 34.69 8.85 -2.58
C LEU A 4 33.47 8.89 -1.67
N GLY A 5 33.40 9.95 -0.86
CA GLY A 5 32.22 10.31 -0.12
C GLY A 5 31.08 10.68 -1.06
N SER A 6 29.95 9.99 -0.92
CA SER A 6 28.67 10.50 -1.37
C SER A 6 28.01 11.25 -0.20
N ASN A 7 28.03 12.57 -0.35
CA ASN A 7 27.37 13.52 0.53
C ASN A 7 25.88 13.19 0.73
N GLY A 8 25.47 13.23 1.99
CA GLY A 8 24.12 12.95 2.42
C GLY A 8 23.05 13.85 1.81
N ARG A 9 21.88 13.25 1.61
CA ARG A 9 20.59 13.89 1.89
C ARG A 9 19.83 12.95 2.81
N PRO A 10 19.52 13.32 4.07
CA PRO A 10 18.56 12.55 4.85
C PRO A 10 17.22 12.60 4.12
N ALA A 11 16.68 11.44 3.77
CA ALA A 11 15.35 11.31 3.22
C ALA A 11 14.36 12.06 4.14
N GLY A 12 13.65 13.05 3.59
CA GLY A 12 12.77 13.95 4.32
C GLY A 12 11.70 13.20 5.11
N ARG A 13 11.97 12.96 6.40
CA ARG A 13 11.08 12.27 7.34
C ARG A 13 10.00 13.17 7.95
N GLY A 14 9.60 14.25 7.27
CA GLY A 14 8.82 15.32 7.91
C GLY A 14 7.45 15.65 7.32
N MET A 15 7.17 15.29 6.07
CA MET A 15 6.05 15.92 5.35
C MET A 15 4.69 15.22 5.55
N SER A 16 4.68 13.91 5.80
CA SER A 16 3.42 13.14 5.91
C SER A 16 2.67 13.34 7.24
N MET A 17 3.35 13.67 8.34
CA MET A 17 2.66 14.01 9.60
C MET A 17 2.08 15.43 9.60
N ARG A 18 2.69 16.36 8.87
CA ARG A 18 2.26 17.78 8.84
C ARG A 18 0.97 17.99 8.06
N MET A 19 0.71 17.17 7.04
CA MET A 19 -0.52 17.26 6.24
C MET A 19 -1.77 16.90 7.06
N GLY A 20 -1.66 15.90 7.95
CA GLY A 20 -2.77 15.52 8.85
C GLY A 20 -3.09 16.58 9.90
N SER A 21 -2.07 17.27 10.44
CA SER A 21 -2.28 18.34 11.42
C SER A 21 -2.86 19.62 10.80
N ALA A 22 -2.54 19.92 9.55
CA ALA A 22 -3.06 21.11 8.87
C ALA A 22 -4.58 21.01 8.63
N GLY A 23 -5.07 19.84 8.18
CA GLY A 23 -6.50 19.59 8.02
C GLY A 23 -7.27 19.71 9.33
N MET A 24 -6.70 19.20 10.43
CA MET A 24 -7.32 19.33 11.76
C MET A 24 -7.40 20.78 12.24
N ALA A 25 -6.33 21.56 12.04
CA ALA A 25 -6.32 22.97 12.43
C ALA A 25 -7.36 23.79 11.66
N ILE A 26 -7.51 23.56 10.35
CA ILE A 26 -8.51 24.24 9.52
C ILE A 26 -9.92 23.90 9.98
N MET A 27 -10.20 22.62 10.25
CA MET A 27 -11.52 22.18 10.74
C MET A 27 -11.87 22.79 12.10
N LEU A 28 -10.90 22.88 13.01
CA LEU A 28 -11.10 23.53 14.31
C LEU A 28 -11.40 25.03 14.17
N VAL A 29 -10.73 25.73 13.26
CA VAL A 29 -10.98 27.16 13.00
C VAL A 29 -12.38 27.38 12.43
N VAL A 30 -12.79 26.59 11.43
CA VAL A 30 -14.14 26.67 10.84
C VAL A 30 -15.21 26.42 11.91
N PHE A 31 -15.02 25.41 12.76
CA PHE A 31 -15.92 25.12 13.87
C PHE A 31 -16.02 26.29 14.87
N LEU A 32 -14.89 26.87 15.27
CA LEU A 32 -14.85 28.02 16.20
C LEU A 32 -15.59 29.24 15.63
N VAL A 33 -15.40 29.54 14.34
CA VAL A 33 -16.11 30.62 13.67
C VAL A 33 -17.61 30.36 13.68
N ALA A 34 -18.05 29.14 13.37
CA ALA A 34 -19.47 28.77 13.41
C ALA A 34 -20.09 28.97 14.80
N VAL A 35 -19.39 28.56 15.86
CA VAL A 35 -19.86 28.74 17.25
C VAL A 35 -20.00 30.21 17.61
N VAL A 36 -19.05 31.06 17.21
CA VAL A 36 -19.13 32.51 17.47
C VAL A 36 -20.33 33.12 16.75
N PHE A 37 -20.59 32.75 15.49
CA PHE A 37 -21.77 33.23 14.76
C PHE A 37 -23.08 32.73 15.38
N ALA A 38 -23.14 31.45 15.79
CA ALA A 38 -24.30 30.88 16.48
C ALA A 38 -24.56 31.57 17.83
N ALA A 39 -23.51 31.82 18.62
CA ALA A 39 -23.62 32.44 19.93
C ALA A 39 -23.97 33.93 19.86
N ASN A 40 -23.44 34.65 18.86
CA ASN A 40 -23.67 36.09 18.73
C ASN A 40 -25.08 36.43 18.24
N GLN A 41 -25.65 35.64 17.31
CA GLN A 41 -26.98 35.93 16.75
C GLN A 41 -28.10 35.02 17.26
N ASN A 42 -27.78 33.99 18.06
CA ASN A 42 -28.73 32.95 18.48
C ASN A 42 -29.59 32.41 17.31
N ASP A 43 -28.99 32.33 16.13
CA ASP A 43 -29.66 31.95 14.89
C ASP A 43 -29.65 30.43 14.73
N VAL A 44 -30.81 29.87 14.35
CA VAL A 44 -31.00 28.45 14.04
C VAL A 44 -30.00 27.98 12.97
N VAL A 45 -29.68 28.85 12.00
CA VAL A 45 -28.70 28.55 10.96
C VAL A 45 -27.30 28.36 11.55
N GLY A 46 -26.90 29.21 12.51
CA GLY A 46 -25.62 29.08 13.20
C GLY A 46 -25.50 27.76 13.96
N TRP A 47 -26.55 27.38 14.69
CA TRP A 47 -26.59 26.10 15.41
C TRP A 47 -26.51 24.88 14.49
N LEU A 48 -27.14 24.92 13.31
CA LEU A 48 -27.02 23.87 12.30
C LEU A 48 -25.57 23.74 11.81
N VAL A 49 -24.90 24.86 11.50
CA VAL A 49 -23.51 24.83 11.06
C VAL A 49 -22.58 24.29 12.16
N VAL A 50 -22.81 24.65 13.43
CA VAL A 50 -22.06 24.11 14.59
C VAL A 50 -22.20 22.59 14.68
N ILE A 51 -23.42 22.04 14.59
CA ILE A 51 -23.65 20.59 14.68
C ILE A 51 -22.99 19.85 13.52
N ILE A 52 -23.15 20.35 12.29
CA ILE A 52 -22.59 19.72 11.08
C ILE A 52 -21.05 19.74 11.13
N SER A 53 -20.46 20.88 11.48
CA SER A 53 -18.99 21.01 11.57
C SER A 53 -18.41 20.15 12.72
N LEU A 54 -19.10 20.05 13.86
CA LEU A 54 -18.73 19.13 14.93
C LEU A 54 -18.78 17.67 14.46
N GLY A 55 -19.84 17.28 13.75
CA GLY A 55 -19.98 15.95 13.17
C GLY A 55 -18.82 15.59 12.25
N TRP A 56 -18.45 16.49 11.34
CA TRP A 56 -17.30 16.31 10.45
C TRP A 56 -15.97 16.24 11.20
N LEU A 57 -15.78 17.07 12.23
CA LEU A 57 -14.59 17.04 13.06
C LEU A 57 -14.43 15.68 13.76
N LEU A 58 -15.51 15.10 14.27
CA LEU A 58 -15.50 13.80 14.93
C LEU A 58 -15.16 12.67 13.94
N VAL A 59 -15.77 12.65 12.75
CA VAL A 59 -15.47 11.65 11.72
C VAL A 59 -14.00 11.74 11.31
N PHE A 60 -13.49 12.94 11.03
CA PHE A 60 -12.10 13.15 10.66
C PHE A 60 -11.14 12.70 11.78
N SER A 61 -11.44 13.07 13.03
CA SER A 61 -10.67 12.68 14.20
C SER A 61 -10.62 11.16 14.32
N PHE A 62 -11.77 10.49 14.21
CA PHE A 62 -11.87 9.04 14.26
C PHE A 62 -11.00 8.35 13.21
N VAL A 63 -11.01 8.84 11.96
CA VAL A 63 -10.17 8.30 10.88
C VAL A 63 -8.68 8.48 11.20
N VAL A 64 -8.26 9.67 11.61
CA VAL A 64 -6.86 9.96 11.94
C VAL A 64 -6.37 9.13 13.14
N PHE A 65 -7.19 9.01 14.20
CA PHE A 65 -6.84 8.21 15.37
C PHE A 65 -6.80 6.71 15.04
N SER A 66 -7.71 6.22 14.21
CA SER A 66 -7.72 4.82 13.77
C SER A 66 -6.48 4.48 12.95
N LEU A 67 -6.11 5.35 12.00
CA LEU A 67 -4.91 5.17 11.18
C LEU A 67 -3.63 5.28 12.02
N ARG A 68 -3.56 6.25 12.94
CA ARG A 68 -2.42 6.42 13.85
C ARG A 68 -2.27 5.26 14.82
N SER A 69 -3.37 4.66 15.26
CA SER A 69 -3.34 3.47 16.13
C SER A 69 -2.89 2.23 15.36
N ALA A 70 -3.37 2.04 14.13
CA ALA A 70 -2.91 0.97 13.25
C ALA A 70 -1.41 1.09 12.94
N ALA A 71 -0.93 2.29 12.61
CA ALA A 71 0.49 2.54 12.35
C ALA A 71 1.38 2.26 13.58
N ARG A 72 0.93 2.65 14.79
CA ARG A 72 1.66 2.32 16.04
C ARG A 72 1.70 0.82 16.31
N LYS A 73 0.59 0.11 16.05
CA LYS A 73 0.51 -1.35 16.22
C LYS A 73 1.39 -2.10 15.21
N ALA A 74 1.52 -1.59 13.99
CA ALA A 74 2.46 -2.12 13.01
C ALA A 74 3.92 -1.86 13.41
N ALA A 75 4.23 -0.66 13.92
CA ALA A 75 5.56 -0.33 14.40
C ALA A 75 5.99 -1.19 15.61
N SER A 76 5.09 -1.49 16.54
CA SER A 76 5.41 -2.38 17.68
C SER A 76 5.58 -3.84 17.27
N ARG A 77 4.86 -4.33 16.25
CA ARG A 77 5.08 -5.66 15.67
C ARG A 77 6.44 -5.78 14.96
N LEU A 78 6.89 -4.71 14.29
CA LEU A 78 8.21 -4.63 13.66
C LEU A 78 9.35 -4.57 14.70
N GLN A 79 9.16 -3.84 15.80
CA GLN A 79 10.13 -3.82 16.90
C GLN A 79 10.23 -5.16 17.65
N GLY A 80 9.12 -5.91 17.78
CA GLY A 80 9.13 -7.28 18.32
C GLY A 80 9.90 -8.29 17.45
N HIS A 81 9.91 -8.11 16.12
CA HIS A 81 10.70 -8.93 15.20
C HIS A 81 12.19 -8.50 15.10
N ALA A 82 12.52 -7.29 15.57
CA ALA A 82 13.92 -6.84 15.62
C ALA A 82 14.68 -7.40 16.84
N GLY A 83 13.97 -7.92 17.85
CA GLY A 83 14.55 -8.48 19.08
C GLY A 83 14.57 -10.00 19.17
N PHE A 84 14.02 -10.72 18.20
CA PHE A 84 13.95 -12.20 18.21
C PHE A 84 14.48 -12.77 16.90
N GLY A 85 15.80 -13.02 16.88
CA GLY A 85 16.42 -14.05 16.04
C GLY A 85 16.33 -13.89 14.52
N VAL A 86 17.05 -12.92 13.94
CA VAL A 86 17.48 -13.01 12.53
C VAL A 86 18.64 -14.01 12.43
N GLN A 87 18.37 -15.30 12.60
CA GLN A 87 19.32 -16.36 12.25
C GLN A 87 18.67 -17.64 11.68
N GLY A 88 17.36 -17.65 11.41
CA GLY A 88 16.71 -18.84 10.82
C GLY A 88 15.51 -18.62 9.89
N GLN A 89 15.00 -17.40 9.72
CA GLN A 89 13.75 -17.16 8.95
C GLN A 89 13.86 -16.07 7.86
N ALA A 90 15.05 -15.52 7.62
CA ALA A 90 15.23 -14.51 6.57
C ALA A 90 15.14 -15.09 5.14
N ALA A 91 15.49 -16.36 4.95
CA ALA A 91 15.46 -17.03 3.66
C ALA A 91 14.03 -17.24 3.11
N PRO A 92 13.07 -17.85 3.84
CA PRO A 92 11.72 -18.09 3.32
C PRO A 92 10.97 -16.79 3.00
N VAL A 93 11.09 -15.77 3.86
CA VAL A 93 10.41 -14.47 3.66
C VAL A 93 10.97 -13.72 2.44
N ALA A 94 12.27 -13.82 2.14
CA ALA A 94 12.86 -13.23 0.95
C ALA A 94 12.45 -13.96 -0.33
N VAL A 95 12.35 -15.30 -0.29
CA VAL A 95 11.89 -16.13 -1.41
C VAL A 95 10.40 -15.87 -1.71
N ASP A 96 9.56 -15.79 -0.68
CA ASP A 96 8.15 -15.43 -0.82
C ASP A 96 7.98 -14.05 -1.44
N ARG A 97 8.75 -13.05 -0.99
CA ARG A 97 8.69 -11.69 -1.56
C ARG A 97 9.15 -11.63 -3.01
N ALA A 98 10.20 -12.37 -3.37
CA ALA A 98 10.68 -12.45 -4.75
C ALA A 98 9.68 -13.16 -5.66
N ARG A 99 8.99 -14.19 -5.15
CA ARG A 99 7.87 -14.85 -5.84
C ARG A 99 6.73 -13.87 -6.07
N ASP A 100 6.31 -13.13 -5.05
CA ASP A 100 5.18 -12.21 -5.14
C ASP A 100 5.43 -11.09 -6.16
N LEU A 101 6.67 -10.55 -6.22
CA LEU A 101 7.07 -9.57 -7.24
C LEU A 101 7.01 -10.14 -8.67
N LYS A 102 7.40 -11.41 -8.87
CA LYS A 102 7.33 -12.08 -10.17
C LYS A 102 5.88 -12.41 -10.56
N LEU A 103 5.04 -12.78 -9.59
CA LEU A 103 3.61 -13.00 -9.81
C LEU A 103 2.91 -11.71 -10.20
N ASP A 104 3.20 -10.59 -9.52
CA ASP A 104 2.67 -9.27 -9.89
C ASP A 104 3.05 -8.89 -11.33
N HIS A 105 4.30 -9.10 -11.72
CA HIS A 105 4.76 -8.87 -13.09
C HIS A 105 4.01 -9.76 -14.10
N SER A 106 3.81 -11.04 -13.77
CA SER A 106 3.09 -11.99 -14.62
C SER A 106 1.64 -11.55 -14.83
N PHE A 107 0.95 -11.08 -13.78
CA PHE A 107 -0.41 -10.56 -13.89
C PHE A 107 -0.48 -9.26 -14.70
N LYS A 108 0.51 -8.38 -14.59
CA LYS A 108 0.60 -7.18 -15.42
C LYS A 108 0.71 -7.50 -16.92
N ILE A 109 1.51 -8.51 -17.28
CA ILE A 109 1.61 -8.98 -18.67
C ILE A 109 0.24 -9.45 -19.17
N VAL A 110 -0.47 -10.27 -18.39
CA VAL A 110 -1.82 -10.73 -18.76
C VAL A 110 -2.77 -9.56 -18.98
N GLN A 111 -2.75 -8.54 -18.12
CA GLN A 111 -3.58 -7.35 -18.29
C GLN A 111 -3.29 -6.59 -19.59
N VAL A 112 -2.01 -6.42 -19.93
CA VAL A 112 -1.61 -5.78 -21.19
C VAL A 112 -2.11 -6.60 -22.38
N GLN A 113 -1.93 -7.93 -22.35
CA GLN A 113 -2.36 -8.80 -23.45
C GLN A 113 -3.89 -8.88 -23.58
N VAL A 114 -4.64 -8.81 -22.48
CA VAL A 114 -6.11 -8.67 -22.55
C VAL A 114 -6.51 -7.35 -23.22
N GLY A 115 -5.74 -6.28 -23.02
CA GLY A 115 -5.89 -5.02 -23.76
C GLY A 115 -5.69 -5.21 -25.26
N VAL A 116 -4.62 -5.90 -25.66
CA VAL A 116 -4.33 -6.23 -27.07
C VAL A 116 -5.47 -7.07 -27.67
N VAL A 117 -5.93 -8.11 -26.97
CA VAL A 117 -7.07 -8.93 -27.44
C VAL A 117 -8.28 -8.04 -27.70
N ARG A 118 -8.66 -7.17 -26.77
CA ARG A 118 -9.83 -6.27 -26.93
C ARG A 118 -9.67 -5.29 -28.09
N GLU A 119 -8.46 -4.83 -28.34
CA GLU A 119 -8.17 -3.86 -29.41
C GLU A 119 -8.23 -4.47 -30.81
N TYR A 120 -7.75 -5.71 -30.94
CA TYR A 120 -7.61 -6.40 -32.22
C TYR A 120 -8.70 -7.44 -32.51
N LEU A 121 -9.60 -7.69 -31.55
CA LEU A 121 -10.74 -8.60 -31.74
C LEU A 121 -11.62 -8.14 -32.92
N GLY A 122 -11.82 -9.04 -33.88
CA GLY A 122 -12.58 -8.76 -35.10
C GLY A 122 -11.86 -7.86 -36.12
N ARG A 123 -10.58 -7.54 -35.89
CA ARG A 123 -9.73 -6.76 -36.82
C ARG A 123 -8.55 -7.58 -37.32
N ASP A 124 -7.80 -8.19 -36.40
CA ASP A 124 -6.62 -9.00 -36.69
C ASP A 124 -6.60 -10.23 -35.77
N GLU A 125 -7.03 -11.36 -36.31
CA GLU A 125 -7.08 -12.62 -35.57
C GLU A 125 -5.68 -13.15 -35.21
N GLY A 126 -4.66 -12.88 -36.02
CA GLY A 126 -3.28 -13.32 -35.74
C GLY A 126 -2.61 -12.52 -34.60
N MET A 127 -3.01 -11.26 -34.39
CA MET A 127 -2.64 -10.50 -33.20
C MET A 127 -3.34 -11.03 -31.95
N VAL A 128 -4.63 -11.40 -32.07
CA VAL A 128 -5.41 -11.98 -30.97
C VAL A 128 -4.84 -13.34 -30.57
N GLU A 129 -4.53 -14.22 -31.51
CA GLU A 129 -3.98 -15.54 -31.26
C GLU A 129 -2.64 -15.48 -30.51
N ARG A 130 -1.72 -14.62 -30.95
CA ARG A 130 -0.43 -14.41 -30.26
C ARG A 130 -0.59 -13.83 -28.86
N ALA A 131 -1.55 -12.93 -28.67
CA ALA A 131 -1.85 -12.37 -27.35
C ALA A 131 -2.42 -13.45 -26.41
N LEU A 132 -3.31 -14.31 -26.92
CA LEU A 132 -3.86 -15.44 -26.17
C LEU A 132 -2.79 -16.47 -25.81
N GLU A 133 -1.90 -16.82 -26.73
CA GLU A 133 -0.75 -17.71 -26.47
C GLU A 133 0.14 -17.14 -25.35
N THR A 134 0.43 -15.83 -25.39
CA THR A 134 1.22 -15.18 -24.35
C THR A 134 0.52 -15.22 -22.99
N ILE A 135 -0.80 -15.04 -22.95
CA ILE A 135 -1.61 -15.16 -21.73
C ILE A 135 -1.54 -16.58 -21.19
N GLU A 136 -1.64 -17.59 -22.04
CA GLU A 136 -1.59 -19.01 -21.64
C GLU A 136 -0.23 -19.36 -21.02
N ILE A 137 0.87 -19.05 -21.71
CA ILE A 137 2.24 -19.31 -21.23
C ILE A 137 2.48 -18.59 -19.90
N THR A 138 2.11 -17.32 -19.81
CA THR A 138 2.31 -16.51 -18.60
C THR A 138 1.49 -17.04 -17.43
N SER A 139 0.25 -17.44 -17.69
CA SER A 139 -0.64 -18.02 -16.67
C SER A 139 -0.13 -19.37 -16.17
N HIS A 140 0.41 -20.20 -17.06
CA HIS A 140 1.00 -21.48 -16.68
C HIS A 140 2.22 -21.29 -15.76
N ASN A 141 3.12 -20.37 -16.12
CA ASN A 141 4.30 -20.04 -15.32
C ASN A 141 3.91 -19.46 -13.95
N ALA A 142 2.98 -18.50 -13.91
CA ALA A 142 2.49 -17.94 -12.66
C ALA A 142 1.85 -19.00 -11.76
N ARG A 143 1.04 -19.90 -12.34
CA ARG A 143 0.40 -20.99 -11.60
C ARG A 143 1.40 -21.99 -11.03
N SER A 144 2.48 -22.30 -11.77
CA SER A 144 3.58 -23.12 -11.28
C SER A 144 4.25 -22.50 -10.04
N MET A 145 4.51 -21.18 -10.10
CA MET A 145 5.09 -20.44 -8.98
C MET A 145 4.21 -20.42 -7.73
N MET A 146 2.88 -20.42 -7.87
CA MET A 146 1.95 -20.49 -6.74
C MET A 146 1.95 -21.84 -6.02
N LYS A 147 2.30 -22.95 -6.70
CA LYS A 147 2.30 -24.30 -6.09
C LYS A 147 3.56 -24.61 -5.29
N GLY A 148 4.62 -23.80 -5.42
CA GLY A 148 5.96 -24.07 -4.86
C GLY A 148 6.12 -23.95 -3.33
N SER A 149 5.05 -24.05 -2.53
CA SER A 149 5.13 -24.03 -1.06
C SER A 149 4.68 -25.34 -0.40
N THR A 150 4.30 -26.36 -1.17
CA THR A 150 3.74 -27.61 -0.63
C THR A 150 4.76 -28.74 -0.52
N ASP A 151 5.89 -28.65 -1.22
CA ASP A 151 7.01 -29.59 -1.06
C ASP A 151 8.02 -29.00 -0.09
N GLY A 152 8.27 -29.72 1.01
CA GLY A 152 9.26 -29.33 2.02
C GLY A 152 10.68 -29.24 1.45
N PRO A 153 11.66 -28.83 2.27
CA PRO A 153 13.06 -28.80 1.85
C PRO A 153 13.47 -30.16 1.28
N VAL A 154 13.99 -30.18 0.06
CA VAL A 154 14.50 -31.41 -0.55
C VAL A 154 15.74 -31.83 0.24
N GLU A 155 15.59 -32.79 1.15
CA GLU A 155 16.69 -33.48 1.84
C GLU A 155 17.40 -34.39 0.82
N GLY A 156 18.26 -33.78 0.01
CA GLY A 156 19.18 -34.50 -0.87
C GLY A 156 20.58 -34.48 -0.27
N THR A 157 21.08 -35.63 0.18
CA THR A 157 22.51 -35.80 0.48
C THR A 157 23.29 -35.68 -0.81
N VAL A 158 24.18 -34.69 -0.91
CA VAL A 158 25.15 -34.59 -2.01
C VAL A 158 26.13 -35.75 -1.85
N VAL A 159 26.12 -36.70 -2.79
CA VAL A 159 27.16 -37.73 -2.91
C VAL A 159 28.15 -37.21 -3.96
N ASP A 160 29.38 -36.96 -3.53
CA ASP A 160 30.55 -36.71 -4.40
C ASP A 160 31.12 -38.05 -4.89
#